data_AF-A0A932NQL2-F1
#
_entry.id   AF-A0A932NQL2-F1
#
_cell.length_a   1.000
_cell.length_b   1.000
_cell.length_c   1.000
_cell.angle_alpha   90.00
_cell.angle_beta   90.00
_cell.angle_gamma   90.00
#
_symmetry.space_group_name_H-M   'P 1'
#
loop_
_entity.id
_entity.type
_entity.pdbx_description
1 polymer ?
#
loop_
_entity_poly.entity_id
_entity_poly.type
_entity_poly.pdbx_seq_one_letter_code
_entity_poly.pdbx_strand_id
1 'polypeptide(L)'
;MTTPAGVVVNDGTLADVHASAQRVLVNQVRQGILAERLGFDYFFMTEHHFQPEGAEFSPNPLLTETAIAAQTKRIRLGQAANILTWWHPIRIAEQAAMLDVIPFDPTPLHQVEPSADHRLLLASRPWPHPRAGVAARTAGPVRGRQSCASDHHGPQGD
;
A
#
# COMPACT_ATOMS: atom_id res chain seq x y z
N MET A 1 -13.17 22.33 -4.91
CA MET A 1 -14.38 23.04 -5.38
C MET A 1 -15.50 22.06 -5.67
N THR A 2 -16.75 22.50 -5.55
CA THR A 2 -17.91 21.71 -5.94
C THR A 2 -18.48 22.27 -7.24
N THR A 3 -18.68 21.43 -8.25
CA THR A 3 -19.30 21.84 -9.52
C THR A 3 -20.79 22.15 -9.31
N PRO A 4 -21.45 22.87 -10.23
CA PRO A 4 -22.90 23.09 -10.17
C PRO A 4 -23.74 21.79 -10.12
N ALA A 5 -23.17 20.67 -10.58
CA ALA A 5 -23.78 19.35 -10.52
C ALA A 5 -23.54 18.62 -9.17
N GLY A 6 -22.92 19.28 -8.18
CA GLY A 6 -22.63 18.69 -6.87
C GLY A 6 -21.37 17.82 -6.81
N VAL A 7 -20.59 17.74 -7.90
CA VAL A 7 -19.36 16.94 -7.95
C VAL A 7 -18.23 17.69 -7.24
N VAL A 8 -17.62 17.07 -6.25
CA VAL A 8 -16.43 17.61 -5.58
C VAL A 8 -15.20 17.31 -6.45
N VAL A 9 -14.47 18.36 -6.80
CA VAL A 9 -13.24 18.30 -7.59
C VAL A 9 -12.14 19.02 -6.82
N ASN A 10 -10.93 18.46 -6.85
CA ASN A 10 -9.76 19.12 -6.29
C ASN A 10 -9.56 20.50 -6.95
N ASP A 11 -9.53 21.56 -6.14
CA ASP A 11 -9.27 22.95 -6.55
C ASP A 11 -7.88 23.45 -6.14
N GLY A 12 -7.02 22.55 -5.66
CA GLY A 12 -5.62 22.85 -5.40
C GLY A 12 -4.89 23.22 -6.69
N THR A 13 -3.89 24.08 -6.58
CA THR A 13 -2.98 24.36 -7.69
C THR A 13 -2.17 23.12 -8.03
N LEU A 14 -1.54 23.08 -9.22
CA LEU A 14 -0.64 21.99 -9.58
C LEU A 14 0.48 21.78 -8.52
N ALA A 15 0.97 22.86 -7.93
CA ALA A 15 1.97 22.80 -6.87
C ALA A 15 1.41 22.14 -5.59
N ASP A 16 0.17 22.45 -5.22
CA ASP A 16 -0.50 21.83 -4.06
C ASP A 16 -0.71 20.32 -4.28
N VAL A 17 -1.16 19.95 -5.48
CA VAL A 17 -1.36 18.55 -5.88
C VAL A 17 -0.03 17.79 -5.85
N HIS A 18 1.03 18.37 -6.41
CA HIS A 18 2.37 17.77 -6.39
C HIS A 18 2.88 17.55 -4.96
N ALA A 19 2.80 18.58 -4.11
CA ALA A 19 3.23 18.48 -2.73
C ALA A 19 2.40 17.45 -1.95
N SER A 20 1.10 17.35 -2.24
CA SER A 20 0.23 16.32 -1.66
C SER A 20 0.66 14.91 -2.07
N ALA A 21 0.89 14.68 -3.36
CA ALA A 21 1.34 13.39 -3.88
C ALA A 21 2.69 12.97 -3.26
N GLN A 22 3.64 13.90 -3.14
CA GLN A 22 4.90 13.65 -2.45
C GLN A 22 4.69 13.24 -0.99
N ARG A 23 3.88 13.98 -0.23
CA ARG A 23 3.60 13.67 1.18
C ARG A 23 2.98 12.29 1.33
N VAL A 24 2.01 11.94 0.49
CA VAL A 24 1.34 10.64 0.54
C VAL A 24 2.30 9.50 0.25
N LEU A 25 3.03 9.55 -0.86
CA LEU A 25 3.96 8.47 -1.24
C LEU A 25 5.04 8.27 -0.16
N VAL A 26 5.59 9.37 0.37
CA VAL A 26 6.56 9.30 1.48
C VAL A 26 5.93 8.70 2.74
N ASN A 27 4.68 9.05 3.06
CA ASN A 27 3.98 8.52 4.22
C ASN A 27 3.62 7.03 4.07
N GLN A 28 3.25 6.56 2.88
CA GLN A 28 3.03 5.13 2.61
C GLN A 28 4.29 4.31 2.89
N VAL A 29 5.45 4.77 2.41
CA VAL A 29 6.74 4.12 2.70
C VAL A 29 7.01 4.12 4.22
N ARG A 30 6.83 5.27 4.88
CA ARG A 30 7.01 5.37 6.33
C ARG A 30 6.08 4.45 7.12
N GLN A 31 4.84 4.27 6.67
CA GLN A 31 3.88 3.35 7.27
C GLN A 31 4.32 1.90 7.14
N GLY A 32 4.82 1.47 5.97
CA GLY A 32 5.36 0.13 5.78
C GLY A 32 6.55 -0.17 6.72
N ILE A 33 7.50 0.76 6.82
CA ILE A 33 8.65 0.61 7.74
C ILE A 33 8.18 0.64 9.20
N LEU A 34 7.20 1.49 9.54
CA LEU A 34 6.64 1.53 10.88
C LEU A 34 5.93 0.22 11.24
N ALA A 35 5.18 -0.37 10.31
CA ALA A 35 4.53 -1.66 10.51
C ALA A 35 5.54 -2.75 10.89
N GLU A 36 6.71 -2.78 10.23
CA GLU A 36 7.77 -3.71 10.62
C GLU A 36 8.24 -3.47 12.06
N ARG A 37 8.54 -2.21 12.41
CA ARG A 37 9.00 -1.83 13.77
C ARG A 37 8.00 -2.19 14.85
N LEU A 38 6.71 -2.13 14.53
CA LEU A 38 5.62 -2.49 15.44
C LEU A 38 5.38 -4.00 15.53
N GLY A 39 6.08 -4.82 14.73
CA GLY A 39 5.99 -6.27 14.80
C GLY A 39 4.98 -6.89 13.83
N PHE A 40 4.34 -6.13 12.94
CA PHE A 40 3.42 -6.69 11.94
C PHE A 40 4.17 -7.66 11.00
N ASP A 41 3.50 -8.75 10.63
CA ASP A 41 4.08 -9.76 9.73
C ASP A 41 3.89 -9.40 8.25
N TYR A 42 2.85 -8.61 7.95
CA TYR A 42 2.43 -8.29 6.58
C TYR A 42 2.06 -6.82 6.45
N PHE A 43 2.37 -6.23 5.30
CA PHE A 43 1.88 -4.91 4.89
C PHE A 43 1.32 -5.01 3.48
N PHE A 44 0.08 -4.56 3.29
CA PHE A 44 -0.60 -4.66 2.01
C PHE A 44 -0.82 -3.29 1.38
N MET A 45 -0.65 -3.23 0.06
CA MET A 45 -0.94 -2.05 -0.75
C MET A 45 -2.00 -2.35 -1.82
N THR A 46 -2.80 -1.34 -2.14
CA THR A 46 -3.83 -1.39 -3.19
C THR A 46 -3.37 -0.60 -4.41
N GLU A 47 -3.92 -0.93 -5.58
CA GLU A 47 -3.70 -0.17 -6.81
C GLU A 47 -4.86 0.81 -7.06
N HIS A 48 -4.55 2.12 -7.10
CA HIS A 48 -5.53 3.18 -7.37
C HIS A 48 -4.97 4.23 -8.31
N HIS A 49 -5.82 4.67 -9.24
CA HIS A 49 -5.49 5.64 -10.29
C HIS A 49 -6.51 6.77 -10.30
N PHE A 50 -6.02 8.01 -10.37
CA PHE A 50 -6.83 9.21 -10.64
C PHE A 50 -8.02 9.44 -9.69
N GLN A 51 -7.90 9.06 -8.41
CA GLN A 51 -9.00 9.22 -7.46
C GLN A 51 -9.29 10.69 -7.12
N PRO A 52 -10.56 11.13 -7.23
CA PRO A 52 -10.95 12.50 -6.90
C PRO A 52 -11.12 12.75 -5.39
N GLU A 53 -11.33 11.70 -4.57
CA GLU A 53 -11.62 11.83 -3.14
C GLU A 53 -10.38 12.11 -2.27
N GLY A 54 -9.18 11.99 -2.83
CA GLY A 54 -7.94 12.25 -2.11
C GLY A 54 -6.77 11.48 -2.69
N ALA A 55 -5.59 11.72 -2.13
CA ALA A 55 -4.38 11.03 -2.52
C ALA A 55 -4.29 9.64 -1.86
N GLU A 56 -5.26 8.75 -2.11
CA GLU A 56 -5.00 7.30 -2.08
C GLU A 56 -4.23 6.96 -3.37
N PHE A 57 -2.98 7.43 -3.43
CA PHE A 57 -2.19 7.35 -4.65
C PHE A 57 -1.24 6.17 -4.57
N SER A 58 -1.56 5.10 -5.30
CA SER A 58 -0.69 3.95 -5.46
C SER A 58 -0.94 3.34 -6.84
N PRO A 59 -0.54 4.03 -7.94
CA PRO A 59 -0.77 3.53 -9.30
C PRO A 59 0.12 2.32 -9.62
N ASN A 60 1.21 2.14 -8.88
CA ASN A 60 2.07 0.97 -8.95
C ASN A 60 2.54 0.59 -7.53
N PRO A 61 1.80 -0.28 -6.83
CA PRO A 61 2.17 -0.72 -5.49
C PRO A 61 3.54 -1.41 -5.44
N LEU A 62 3.98 -2.12 -6.50
CA LEU A 62 5.30 -2.78 -6.54
C LEU A 62 6.46 -1.78 -6.36
N LEU A 63 6.32 -0.56 -6.92
CA LEU A 63 7.35 0.47 -6.78
C LEU A 63 7.44 0.99 -5.34
N THR A 64 6.31 1.26 -4.70
CA THR A 64 6.32 1.70 -3.30
C THR A 64 6.78 0.58 -2.36
N GLU A 65 6.37 -0.66 -2.63
CA GLU A 65 6.83 -1.84 -1.90
C GLU A 65 8.34 -2.05 -2.04
N THR A 66 8.93 -1.81 -3.21
CA THR A 66 10.39 -1.82 -3.42
C THR A 66 11.09 -0.85 -2.44
N ALA A 67 10.55 0.36 -2.28
CA ALA A 67 11.11 1.36 -1.35
C ALA A 67 10.95 0.97 0.12
N ILE A 68 9.89 0.24 0.48
CA ILE A 68 9.70 -0.33 1.82
C ILE A 68 10.66 -1.50 2.04
N ALA A 69 10.78 -2.41 1.07
CA ALA A 69 11.63 -3.59 1.12
C ALA A 69 13.09 -3.21 1.34
N ALA A 70 13.57 -2.16 0.66
CA ALA A 70 14.90 -1.58 0.82
C ALA A 70 15.24 -1.10 2.24
N GLN A 71 14.24 -0.92 3.10
CA GLN A 71 14.39 -0.37 4.46
C GLN A 71 13.88 -1.32 5.54
N THR A 72 13.53 -2.56 5.17
CA THR A 72 12.94 -3.55 6.08
C THR A 72 13.58 -4.91 5.88
N LYS A 73 13.47 -5.81 6.87
CA LYS A 73 14.13 -7.13 6.82
C LYS A 73 13.21 -8.34 6.99
N ARG A 74 12.08 -8.17 7.66
CA ARG A 74 11.18 -9.23 8.12
C ARG A 74 9.79 -9.12 7.52
N ILE A 75 9.25 -7.91 7.42
CA ILE A 75 7.87 -7.71 6.96
C ILE A 75 7.72 -8.20 5.53
N ARG A 76 6.62 -8.91 5.29
CA ARG A 76 6.22 -9.38 3.96
C ARG A 76 5.30 -8.38 3.32
N LEU A 77 5.53 -8.12 2.04
CA LEU A 77 4.78 -7.14 1.27
C LEU A 77 3.81 -7.88 0.35
N GLY A 78 2.66 -7.29 0.08
CA GLY A 78 1.63 -7.94 -0.69
C GLY A 78 0.62 -6.96 -1.28
N GLN A 79 -0.01 -7.40 -2.36
CA GLN A 79 -0.85 -6.53 -3.18
C GLN A 79 -2.30 -6.98 -3.01
N ALA A 80 -3.16 -6.08 -2.55
CA ALA A 80 -4.58 -6.35 -2.28
C ALA A 80 -5.50 -5.27 -2.89
N ALA A 81 -5.49 -5.04 -4.20
CA ALA A 81 -4.90 -5.87 -5.27
C ALA A 81 -4.26 -4.98 -6.36
N ASN A 82 -3.46 -5.60 -7.25
CA ASN A 82 -3.23 -5.00 -8.56
C ASN A 82 -4.45 -5.18 -9.45
N ILE A 83 -4.70 -4.19 -10.31
CA ILE A 83 -5.72 -4.24 -11.34
C ILE A 83 -5.10 -4.89 -12.58
N LEU A 84 -4.99 -6.23 -12.58
CA LEU A 84 -4.25 -6.99 -13.59
C LEU A 84 -4.70 -6.73 -15.04
N THR A 85 -5.94 -6.33 -15.25
CA THR A 85 -6.49 -6.00 -16.58
C THR A 85 -5.86 -4.74 -17.20
N TRP A 86 -5.19 -3.91 -16.40
CA TRP A 86 -4.53 -2.67 -16.85
C TRP A 86 -3.03 -2.87 -17.12
N TRP A 87 -2.50 -4.05 -16.83
CA TRP A 87 -1.09 -4.38 -17.02
C TRP A 87 -0.87 -5.29 -18.23
N HIS A 88 0.28 -5.13 -18.88
CA HIS A 88 0.79 -6.20 -19.74
C HIS A 88 1.19 -7.40 -18.85
N PRO A 89 0.63 -8.60 -19.07
CA PRO A 89 0.75 -9.72 -18.13
C PRO A 89 2.20 -10.13 -17.87
N ILE A 90 3.05 -10.12 -18.90
CA ILE A 90 4.48 -10.41 -18.73
C ILE A 90 5.19 -9.34 -17.90
N ARG A 91 4.82 -8.06 -18.04
CA ARG A 91 5.51 -6.96 -17.36
C ARG A 91 5.24 -6.93 -15.87
N ILE A 92 4.01 -7.24 -15.47
CA ILE A 92 3.67 -7.35 -14.04
C ILE A 92 4.25 -8.62 -13.42
N ALA A 93 4.30 -9.73 -14.16
CA ALA A 93 4.95 -10.95 -13.71
C ALA A 93 6.46 -10.73 -13.49
N GLU A 94 7.15 -10.08 -14.43
CA GLU A 94 8.57 -9.74 -14.32
C GLU A 94 8.83 -8.82 -13.12
N GLN A 95 8.05 -7.74 -12.95
CA GLN A 95 8.23 -6.81 -11.83
C GLN A 95 7.98 -7.48 -10.48
N ALA A 96 6.94 -8.30 -10.36
CA ALA A 96 6.65 -9.02 -9.12
C ALA A 96 7.75 -10.05 -8.81
N ALA A 97 8.23 -10.78 -9.82
CA ALA A 97 9.34 -11.71 -9.66
C ALA A 97 10.65 -10.99 -9.25
N MET A 98 10.94 -9.83 -9.84
CA MET A 98 12.10 -9.01 -9.45
C MET A 98 12.02 -8.56 -7.99
N LEU A 99 10.87 -8.04 -7.56
CA LEU A 99 10.67 -7.62 -6.17
C LEU A 99 10.82 -8.78 -5.18
N ASP A 100 10.40 -9.98 -5.57
CA ASP A 100 10.48 -11.17 -4.72
C ASP A 100 11.93 -11.67 -4.50
N VAL A 101 12.80 -11.56 -5.51
CA VAL A 101 14.15 -12.12 -5.47
C VAL A 101 15.26 -11.11 -5.22
N ILE A 102 15.01 -9.82 -5.37
CA ILE A 102 16.05 -8.80 -5.18
C ILE A 102 16.45 -8.71 -3.69
N PRO A 103 17.76 -8.80 -3.37
CA PRO A 103 18.24 -8.62 -2.01
C PRO A 103 18.17 -7.14 -1.60
N PHE A 104 17.65 -6.89 -0.39
CA PHE A 104 17.50 -5.52 0.15
C PHE A 104 18.29 -5.27 1.44
N ASP A 105 19.20 -6.17 1.78
CA ASP A 105 20.09 -6.02 2.92
C ASP A 105 21.45 -5.38 2.48
N PRO A 106 22.35 -5.00 3.40
CA PRO A 106 23.59 -4.34 3.04
C PRO A 106 24.65 -5.28 2.45
N THR A 107 24.30 -6.53 2.12
CA THR A 107 25.23 -7.50 1.53
C THR A 107 25.66 -6.99 0.15
N PRO A 108 26.96 -6.82 -0.12
CA PRO A 108 27.44 -6.48 -1.44
C PRO A 108 26.91 -7.47 -2.48
N LEU A 109 26.42 -7.00 -3.64
CA LEU A 109 25.75 -7.84 -4.64
C LEU A 109 26.57 -9.08 -5.06
N HIS A 110 27.90 -8.97 -5.06
CA HIS A 110 28.80 -10.09 -5.39
C HIS A 110 28.89 -11.19 -4.31
N GLN A 111 28.25 -10.97 -3.16
CA GLN A 111 28.23 -11.87 -1.98
C GLN A 111 26.81 -12.38 -1.67
N VAL A 112 25.81 -11.98 -2.47
CA VAL A 112 24.43 -12.41 -2.25
C VAL A 112 24.28 -13.84 -2.75
N GLU A 113 24.03 -14.75 -1.82
CA GLU A 113 23.64 -16.12 -2.15
C GLU A 113 22.13 -16.21 -2.40
N PRO A 114 21.66 -17.07 -3.33
CA PRO A 114 20.24 -17.31 -3.54
C PRO A 114 19.56 -17.80 -2.25
N SER A 115 18.54 -17.08 -1.77
CA SER A 115 17.74 -17.48 -0.61
C SER A 115 16.36 -17.98 -1.05
N ALA A 116 15.83 -19.00 -0.36
CA ALA A 116 14.46 -19.48 -0.55
C ALA A 116 13.42 -18.64 0.20
N ASP A 117 13.84 -17.61 0.94
CA ASP A 117 12.96 -16.76 1.75
C ASP A 117 12.35 -15.64 0.91
N HIS A 118 11.21 -15.97 0.30
CA HIS A 118 10.38 -15.07 -0.47
C HIS A 118 9.71 -14.01 0.40
N ARG A 119 9.87 -12.73 0.05
CA ARG A 119 9.29 -11.59 0.78
C ARG A 119 7.98 -11.08 0.20
N LEU A 120 7.64 -11.49 -1.03
CA LEU A 120 6.39 -11.11 -1.68
C LEU A 120 5.29 -12.15 -1.42
N LEU A 121 4.10 -11.68 -1.03
CA LEU A 121 2.87 -12.45 -1.06
C LEU A 121 2.16 -12.24 -2.40
N LEU A 122 2.29 -13.24 -3.27
CA LEU A 122 1.48 -13.35 -4.48
C LEU A 122 0.12 -13.97 -4.14
N ALA A 123 -0.93 -13.55 -4.87
CA ALA A 123 -2.29 -14.07 -4.72
C ALA A 123 -2.42 -15.60 -4.90
N SER A 124 -1.42 -16.25 -5.52
CA SER A 124 -1.34 -17.70 -5.68
C SER A 124 -0.97 -18.45 -4.39
N ARG A 125 -0.59 -17.74 -3.31
CA ARG A 125 -0.31 -18.36 -2.01
C ARG A 125 -1.55 -18.31 -1.10
N PRO A 126 -1.76 -19.32 -0.25
CA PRO A 126 -2.81 -19.29 0.75
C PRO A 126 -2.70 -18.02 1.58
N TRP A 127 -3.84 -17.37 1.83
CA TRP A 127 -3.87 -16.18 2.69
C TRP A 127 -3.22 -16.52 4.03
N PRO A 128 -2.32 -15.67 4.55
CA PRO A 128 -1.64 -15.95 5.79
C PRO A 128 -2.64 -16.09 6.94
N HIS A 129 -2.61 -17.25 7.60
CA HIS A 129 -3.29 -17.43 8.87
C HIS A 129 -2.38 -16.88 9.99
N PRO A 130 -2.94 -16.23 11.03
CA PRO A 130 -2.15 -15.77 12.16
C PRO A 130 -1.35 -16.95 12.75
N ARG A 131 -0.06 -16.72 13.03
CA ARG A 131 0.76 -17.72 13.72
C ARG A 131 0.13 -18.05 15.06
N ALA A 132 -0.08 -19.34 15.34
CA ALA A 132 -0.46 -19.80 16.68
C ALA A 132 0.55 -19.22 17.69
N GLY A 133 0.05 -18.40 18.62
CA GLY A 133 0.86 -17.76 19.68
C GLY A 133 1.02 -16.24 19.58
N VAL A 134 0.61 -15.59 18.49
CA VAL A 134 0.42 -14.13 18.52
C VAL A 134 -0.95 -13.87 19.15
N ALA A 135 -0.99 -13.82 20.49
CA ALA A 135 -2.08 -13.15 21.16
C ALA A 135 -2.17 -11.75 20.55
N ALA A 136 -3.31 -11.43 19.96
CA ALA A 136 -3.62 -10.08 19.53
C ALA A 136 -3.36 -9.17 20.73
N ARG A 137 -2.23 -8.47 20.74
CA ARG A 137 -2.09 -7.28 21.57
C ARG A 137 -3.04 -6.30 20.93
N THR A 138 -4.29 -6.39 21.35
CA THR A 138 -5.29 -5.38 21.11
C THR A 138 -4.68 -4.11 21.63
N ALA A 139 -4.24 -3.23 20.72
CA ALA A 139 -4.23 -1.83 21.04
C ALA A 139 -5.64 -1.55 21.59
N GLY A 140 -5.71 -1.08 22.84
CA GLY A 140 -6.97 -0.73 23.48
C GLY A 140 -7.80 0.17 22.55
N PRO A 141 -9.12 0.21 22.73
CA PRO A 141 -10.02 0.79 21.75
C PRO A 141 -9.63 2.25 21.48
N VAL A 142 -8.98 2.50 20.35
CA VAL A 142 -8.90 3.85 19.78
C VAL A 142 -10.31 4.11 19.28
N ARG A 143 -11.13 4.78 20.11
CA ARG A 143 -12.40 5.36 19.69
C ARG A 143 -12.09 6.52 18.72
N GLY A 144 -11.71 6.17 17.50
CA GLY A 144 -11.71 7.07 16.35
C GLY A 144 -12.69 6.47 15.35
N ARG A 145 -13.85 7.09 15.16
CA ARG A 145 -14.73 6.75 14.03
C ARG A 145 -13.96 7.05 12.75
N GLN A 146 -13.43 6.03 12.09
CA GLN A 146 -13.21 6.07 10.65
C GLN A 146 -14.59 5.86 10.02
N SER A 147 -15.26 6.97 9.67
CA SER A 147 -16.43 6.91 8.79
C SER A 147 -15.94 6.79 7.35
N CYS A 148 -15.58 5.58 6.92
CA CYS A 148 -15.62 5.22 5.51
C CYS A 148 -17.06 4.86 5.15
N ALA A 149 -17.93 5.86 5.13
CA ALA A 149 -19.26 5.78 4.54
C ALA A 149 -19.69 7.22 4.22
N SER A 150 -19.67 7.55 2.94
CA SER A 150 -20.40 8.72 2.45
C SER A 150 -21.90 8.39 2.54
N ASP A 151 -22.50 8.72 3.68
CA ASP A 151 -23.96 8.72 3.84
C ASP A 151 -24.53 9.84 2.95
N HIS A 152 -24.93 9.49 1.72
CA HIS A 152 -25.77 10.33 0.89
C HIS A 152 -27.25 10.15 1.28
N HIS A 153 -27.65 10.82 2.35
CA HIS A 153 -29.05 11.15 2.59
C HIS A 153 -29.21 12.67 2.65
N GLY A 154 -29.71 13.22 1.55
CA GLY A 154 -30.17 14.61 1.50
C GLY A 154 -31.41 14.81 2.38
N PRO A 155 -31.64 16.03 2.89
CA PRO A 155 -32.77 16.31 3.77
C PRO A 155 -34.09 16.24 2.99
N GLN A 156 -35.00 15.40 3.47
CA GLN A 156 -36.42 15.54 3.13
C GLN A 156 -36.94 16.75 3.90
N GLY A 157 -37.43 17.75 3.17
CA GLY A 157 -38.04 18.95 3.75
C GLY A 157 -39.43 18.68 4.30
N ASP A 158 -39.80 19.48 5.31
CA ASP A 158 -41.15 19.63 5.85
C ASP A 158 -42.06 20.45 4.92
#